data_AF-A0A6V8IAS7-F1
#
_entry.id   AF-A0A6V8IAS7-F1
#
_cell.length_a   1.000
_cell.length_b   1.000
_cell.length_c   1.000
_cell.angle_alpha   90.00
_cell.angle_beta   90.00
_cell.angle_gamma   90.00
#
_symmetry.space_group_name_H-M   'P 1'
#
loop_
_entity.id
_entity.type
_entity.pdbx_description
1 polymer ?
#
loop_
_entity_poly.entity_id
_entity_poly.type
_entity_poly.pdbx_seq_one_letter_code
_entity_poly.pdbx_strand_id
1 'polypeptide(L)'
;MRDFVDNLQYYFQQNPYDDVVGLEAKLERSGRSAQIRSALRKKEAFSKLLEKWRSYPAAQEIIAYFLTKIESSFETEVLPLIDKIPPEEIDVIIKERLIEPVLNEMGNGPFVLNYLNVGGMIYWLAEQCYIRWHV
;
A
#
# COMPACT_ATOMS: atom_id res chain seq x y z
N MET A 1 -22.81 5.16 0.74
CA MET A 1 -21.90 4.83 -0.37
C MET A 1 -20.82 5.90 -0.36
N ARG A 2 -19.53 5.56 -0.44
CA ARG A 2 -18.49 6.59 -0.53
C ARG A 2 -18.48 7.09 -1.98
N ASP A 3 -18.33 8.40 -2.19
CA ASP A 3 -18.29 9.01 -3.52
C ASP A 3 -16.89 8.85 -4.14
N PHE A 4 -16.49 7.60 -4.41
CA PHE A 4 -15.28 7.27 -5.13
C PHE A 4 -15.61 6.59 -6.47
N VAL A 5 -14.70 6.70 -7.45
CA VAL A 5 -14.75 5.92 -8.70
C VAL A 5 -14.68 4.43 -8.40
N ASP A 6 -15.33 3.61 -9.22
CA ASP A 6 -15.50 2.17 -8.96
C ASP A 6 -14.17 1.44 -8.75
N ASN A 7 -13.14 1.77 -9.53
CA ASN A 7 -11.80 1.20 -9.42
C ASN A 7 -11.16 1.45 -8.05
N LEU A 8 -11.41 2.61 -7.45
CA LEU A 8 -10.93 2.93 -6.10
C LEU A 8 -11.86 2.37 -5.03
N GLN A 9 -13.17 2.35 -5.29
CA GLN A 9 -14.19 1.83 -4.40
C GLN A 9 -13.98 0.35 -4.07
N TYR A 10 -13.46 -0.43 -5.01
CA TYR A 10 -13.04 -1.83 -4.83
C TYR A 10 -12.20 -2.00 -3.56
N TYR A 11 -11.17 -1.19 -3.39
CA TYR A 11 -10.20 -1.32 -2.30
C TYR A 11 -10.71 -0.94 -0.91
N PHE A 12 -11.93 -0.41 -0.78
CA PHE A 12 -12.50 -0.06 0.52
C PHE A 12 -13.22 -1.21 1.22
N GLN A 13 -13.32 -2.36 0.57
CA GLN A 13 -13.81 -3.59 1.17
C GLN A 13 -12.63 -4.32 1.81
N GLN A 14 -12.82 -4.86 3.02
CA GLN A 14 -11.80 -5.74 3.57
C GLN A 14 -11.82 -7.08 2.83
N ASN A 15 -10.62 -7.58 2.51
CA ASN A 15 -10.41 -8.85 1.82
C ASN A 15 -9.51 -9.80 2.65
N PRO A 16 -9.92 -10.22 3.86
CA PRO A 16 -9.08 -11.07 4.70
C PRO A 16 -8.90 -12.46 4.06
N TYR A 17 -7.65 -12.94 4.02
CA TYR A 17 -7.30 -14.29 3.56
C TYR A 17 -7.27 -15.30 4.72
N ASP A 18 -6.97 -14.83 5.92
CA ASP A 18 -6.87 -15.60 7.16
C ASP A 18 -7.28 -14.74 8.37
N ASP A 19 -7.04 -15.27 9.58
CA ASP A 19 -7.39 -14.61 10.84
C ASP A 19 -6.46 -13.43 11.21
N VAL A 20 -5.37 -13.19 10.46
CA VAL A 20 -4.43 -12.08 10.70
C VAL A 20 -4.90 -10.84 9.92
N VAL A 21 -5.86 -10.14 10.52
CA VAL A 21 -6.55 -9.00 9.90
C VAL A 21 -5.92 -7.67 10.33
N GLY A 22 -5.76 -6.75 9.38
CA GLY A 22 -5.27 -5.39 9.63
C GLY A 22 -3.75 -5.28 9.64
N LEU A 23 -3.24 -4.05 9.54
CA LEU A 23 -1.82 -3.77 9.38
C LEU A 23 -0.99 -4.19 10.59
N GLU A 24 -1.44 -3.87 11.80
CA GLU A 24 -0.66 -4.08 13.02
C GLU A 24 -0.45 -5.58 13.28
N ALA A 25 -1.52 -6.37 13.25
CA ALA A 25 -1.44 -7.83 13.43
C ALA A 25 -0.51 -8.49 12.40
N LYS A 26 -0.56 -8.01 11.14
CA LYS A 26 0.32 -8.47 10.07
C LYS A 26 1.80 -8.17 10.31
N LEU A 27 2.11 -6.95 10.75
CA LEU A 27 3.49 -6.57 11.07
C LEU A 27 4.00 -7.31 12.31
N GLU A 28 3.16 -7.55 13.31
CA GLU A 28 3.53 -8.37 14.48
C GLU A 28 3.82 -9.80 14.05
N ARG A 29 2.93 -10.40 13.25
CA ARG A 29 3.09 -11.76 12.73
C ARG A 29 4.39 -11.93 11.93
N SER A 30 4.78 -10.91 11.17
CA SER A 30 5.99 -10.93 10.35
C SER A 30 7.26 -10.47 11.10
N GLY A 31 7.24 -10.35 12.43
CA GLY A 31 8.40 -9.91 13.22
C GLY A 31 8.82 -8.45 13.02
N ARG A 32 7.92 -7.60 12.50
CA ARG A 32 8.16 -6.19 12.15
C ARG A 32 7.54 -5.20 13.15
N SER A 33 7.31 -5.60 14.40
CA SER A 33 6.64 -4.76 15.40
C SER A 33 7.32 -3.38 15.60
N ALA A 34 8.65 -3.31 15.47
CA ALA A 34 9.38 -2.04 15.57
C ALA A 34 8.97 -1.00 14.50
N GLN A 35 8.41 -1.46 13.38
CA GLN A 35 8.00 -0.60 12.27
C GLN A 35 6.56 -0.08 12.39
N ILE A 36 5.73 -0.64 13.31
CA ILE A 36 4.29 -0.35 13.41
C ILE A 36 3.99 1.14 13.46
N ARG A 37 4.67 1.89 14.35
CA ARG A 37 4.46 3.34 14.49
C ARG A 37 4.71 4.09 13.17
N SER A 38 5.78 3.72 12.48
CA SER A 38 6.12 4.32 11.19
C SER A 38 5.08 3.96 10.13
N ALA A 39 4.70 2.68 10.06
CA ALA A 39 3.73 2.15 9.11
C ALA A 39 2.35 2.82 9.25
N LEU A 40 1.85 2.96 10.49
CA LEU A 40 0.60 3.66 10.78
C LEU A 40 0.65 5.13 10.35
N ARG A 41 1.78 5.82 10.60
CA ARG A 41 1.95 7.22 10.16
C ARG A 41 1.90 7.35 8.64
N LYS A 42 2.51 6.42 7.89
CA LYS A 42 2.43 6.45 6.42
C LYS A 42 1.02 6.10 5.94
N LYS A 43 0.36 5.09 6.52
CA LYS A 43 -1.05 4.74 6.24
C LYS A 43 -1.97 5.94 6.43
N GLU A 44 -1.81 6.68 7.53
CA GLU A 44 -2.59 7.88 7.81
C GLU A 44 -2.31 8.99 6.79
N ALA A 45 -1.05 9.19 6.40
CA ALA A 45 -0.70 10.18 5.37
C ALA A 45 -1.38 9.88 4.03
N PHE A 46 -1.40 8.62 3.60
CA PHE A 46 -2.13 8.21 2.40
C PHE A 46 -3.65 8.36 2.58
N SER A 47 -4.19 8.04 3.76
CA SER A 47 -5.62 8.25 4.03
C SER A 47 -6.01 9.73 3.92
N LYS A 48 -5.17 10.65 4.42
CA LYS A 48 -5.36 12.11 4.24
C LYS A 48 -5.24 12.55 2.79
N LEU A 49 -4.36 11.90 2.01
CA LEU A 49 -4.24 12.15 0.57
C LEU A 49 -5.53 11.73 -0.17
N LEU A 50 -6.07 10.54 0.12
CA LEU A 50 -7.35 10.07 -0.44
C LEU A 50 -8.47 11.08 -0.16
N GLU A 51 -8.56 11.59 1.07
CA GLU A 51 -9.56 12.59 1.43
C GLU A 51 -9.37 13.92 0.71
N LYS A 52 -8.13 14.40 0.59
CA LYS A 52 -7.80 15.63 -0.15
C LYS A 52 -8.25 15.55 -1.60
N TRP A 53 -8.16 14.37 -2.22
CA TRP A 53 -8.48 14.16 -3.64
C TRP A 53 -9.86 13.53 -3.87
N ARG A 54 -10.70 13.41 -2.83
CA ARG A 54 -12.04 12.80 -2.92
C ARG A 54 -12.95 13.49 -3.95
N SER A 55 -12.82 14.78 -4.20
CA SER A 55 -13.67 15.46 -5.19
C SER A 55 -13.13 15.42 -6.62
N TYR A 56 -12.05 14.68 -6.90
CA TYR A 56 -11.34 14.70 -8.18
C TYR A 56 -11.26 13.29 -8.80
N PRO A 57 -12.25 12.88 -9.62
CA PRO A 57 -12.31 11.54 -10.20
C PRO A 57 -11.04 11.12 -10.94
N ALA A 58 -10.44 12.03 -11.73
CA ALA A 58 -9.20 11.73 -12.44
C ALA A 58 -8.01 11.41 -11.51
N ALA A 59 -7.91 12.10 -10.37
CA ALA A 59 -6.88 11.79 -9.37
C ALA A 59 -7.16 10.44 -8.69
N GLN A 60 -8.44 10.11 -8.47
CA GLN A 60 -8.82 8.82 -7.90
C GLN A 60 -8.50 7.65 -8.84
N GLU A 61 -8.70 7.80 -10.14
CA GLU A 61 -8.31 6.78 -11.13
C GLU A 61 -6.79 6.52 -11.11
N ILE A 62 -5.99 7.59 -11.01
CA ILE A 62 -4.52 7.46 -10.85
C ILE A 62 -4.18 6.73 -9.56
N ILE A 63 -4.85 7.04 -8.45
CA ILE A 63 -4.63 6.35 -7.17
C ILE A 63 -5.00 4.86 -7.30
N ALA A 64 -6.15 4.52 -7.88
CA ALA A 64 -6.59 3.14 -8.07
C ALA A 64 -5.63 2.34 -8.94
N TYR A 65 -5.16 2.96 -10.03
CA TYR A 65 -4.13 2.39 -10.90
C TYR A 65 -2.86 2.02 -10.12
N PHE A 66 -2.33 2.95 -9.32
CA PHE A 66 -1.14 2.67 -8.53
C PHE A 66 -1.37 1.69 -7.38
N LEU A 67 -2.56 1.65 -6.77
CA LEU A 67 -2.91 0.61 -5.79
C LEU A 67 -2.86 -0.78 -6.45
N THR A 68 -3.44 -0.93 -7.63
CA THR A 68 -3.43 -2.18 -8.41
C THR A 68 -2.00 -2.60 -8.76
N LYS A 69 -1.17 -1.65 -9.22
CA LYS A 69 0.23 -1.90 -9.52
C LYS A 69 1.00 -2.38 -8.30
N ILE A 70 0.84 -1.71 -7.16
CA ILE A 70 1.49 -2.08 -5.90
C ILE A 70 1.05 -3.47 -5.43
N GLU A 71 -0.25 -3.75 -5.45
CA GLU A 71 -0.80 -5.05 -5.08
C GLU A 71 -0.19 -6.18 -5.92
N SER A 72 -0.23 -6.03 -7.25
CA SER A 72 0.33 -7.02 -8.18
C SER A 72 1.84 -7.21 -7.97
N SER A 73 2.61 -6.12 -7.86
CA SER A 73 4.06 -6.20 -7.63
C SER A 73 4.39 -6.77 -6.25
N PHE A 74 3.59 -6.51 -5.23
CA PHE A 74 3.79 -7.13 -3.92
C PHE A 74 3.59 -8.65 -4.00
N GLU A 75 2.53 -9.11 -4.67
CA GLU A 75 2.23 -10.53 -4.82
C GLU A 75 3.31 -11.29 -5.61
N THR A 76 3.87 -10.68 -6.67
CA THR A 76 4.87 -11.35 -7.51
C THR A 76 6.30 -11.21 -6.99
N GLU A 77 6.67 -10.06 -6.41
CA GLU A 77 8.07 -9.75 -6.06
C GLU A 77 8.37 -9.90 -4.56
N VAL A 78 7.39 -9.68 -3.68
CA VAL A 78 7.63 -9.60 -2.22
C VAL A 78 7.12 -10.85 -1.50
N LEU A 79 5.86 -11.22 -1.73
CA LEU A 79 5.22 -12.35 -1.04
C LEU A 79 6.04 -13.66 -1.15
N PRO A 80 6.63 -14.04 -2.30
CA PRO A 80 7.41 -15.27 -2.41
C PRO A 80 8.70 -15.28 -1.57
N LEU A 81 9.14 -14.12 -1.08
CA LEU A 81 10.41 -13.92 -0.37
C LEU A 81 10.24 -13.60 1.12
N ILE A 82 9.04 -13.24 1.57
CA ILE A 82 8.81 -12.59 2.87
C ILE A 82 9.29 -13.39 4.09
N ASP A 83 9.31 -14.73 3.98
CA ASP A 83 9.82 -15.67 5.00
C ASP A 83 11.12 -16.38 4.57
N LYS A 84 11.71 -16.00 3.44
CA LYS A 84 12.92 -16.63 2.88
C LYS A 84 14.18 -15.80 3.09
N ILE A 85 14.04 -14.48 3.22
CA ILE A 85 15.16 -13.55 3.36
C ILE A 85 14.93 -12.59 4.52
N PRO A 86 15.98 -11.93 5.05
CA PRO A 86 15.86 -10.99 6.15
C PRO A 86 14.88 -9.84 5.88
N PRO A 87 14.17 -9.32 6.91
CA PRO A 87 13.22 -8.22 6.74
C PRO A 87 13.81 -6.97 6.08
N GLU A 88 15.08 -6.65 6.33
CA GLU A 88 15.80 -5.53 5.73
C GLU A 88 16.02 -5.70 4.23
N GLU A 89 16.21 -6.93 3.73
CA GLU A 89 16.33 -7.20 2.30
C GLU A 89 14.96 -7.05 1.62
N ILE A 90 13.88 -7.45 2.29
CA ILE A 90 12.51 -7.18 1.82
C ILE A 90 12.25 -5.67 1.72
N ASP A 91 12.73 -4.87 2.69
CA ASP A 91 12.55 -3.42 2.66
C ASP A 91 13.27 -2.79 1.44
N VAL A 92 14.43 -3.33 1.04
CA VAL A 92 15.13 -2.93 -0.20
C VAL A 92 14.31 -3.29 -1.43
N ILE A 93 13.78 -4.53 -1.50
CA ILE A 93 12.94 -4.97 -2.62
C ILE A 93 11.67 -4.12 -2.73
N ILE A 94 11.00 -3.84 -1.61
CA ILE A 94 9.82 -2.97 -1.58
C ILE A 94 10.18 -1.58 -2.13
N LYS A 95 11.33 -1.01 -1.73
CA LYS A 95 11.76 0.28 -2.23
C LYS A 95 11.99 0.25 -3.75
N GLU A 96 12.79 -0.69 -4.24
CA GLU A 96 13.23 -0.74 -5.64
C GLU A 96 12.15 -1.24 -6.62
N ARG A 97 11.28 -2.15 -6.17
CA ARG A 97 10.29 -2.83 -7.03
C ARG A 97 8.89 -2.27 -6.91
N LEU A 98 8.54 -1.60 -5.81
CA LEU A 98 7.21 -1.03 -5.61
C LEU A 98 7.26 0.49 -5.54
N ILE A 99 8.09 1.06 -4.67
CA ILE A 99 8.05 2.51 -4.41
C ILE A 99 8.66 3.31 -5.57
N GLU A 100 9.89 3.00 -5.97
CA GLU A 100 10.58 3.73 -7.04
C GLU A 100 9.85 3.65 -8.38
N PRO A 101 9.30 2.49 -8.81
CA PRO A 101 8.55 2.41 -10.07
C PRO A 101 7.30 3.29 -10.06
N VAL A 102 6.58 3.39 -8.94
CA VAL A 102 5.42 4.29 -8.82
C VAL A 102 5.86 5.76 -8.90
N LEU A 103 6.94 6.12 -8.21
CA LEU A 103 7.45 7.50 -8.21
C LEU A 103 8.08 7.91 -9.56
N ASN A 104 8.67 6.97 -10.30
CA ASN A 104 9.26 7.23 -11.61
C ASN A 104 8.19 7.34 -12.70
N GLU A 105 7.10 6.60 -12.57
CA GLU A 105 5.96 6.67 -13.49
C GLU A 105 5.07 7.89 -13.22
N MET A 106 5.09 8.41 -11.99
CA MET A 106 4.46 9.68 -11.66
C MET A 106 4.98 10.78 -12.60
N GLY A 107 4.12 11.18 -13.54
CA GLY A 107 4.39 12.27 -14.46
C GLY A 107 4.36 13.65 -13.80
N ASN A 108 4.64 14.68 -14.60
CA ASN A 108 4.53 16.06 -14.16
C ASN A 108 3.07 16.50 -14.15
N GLY A 109 2.52 16.80 -12.98
CA GLY A 109 1.13 17.22 -12.84
C GLY A 109 0.80 17.81 -11.46
N PRO A 110 -0.41 18.35 -11.28
CA PRO A 110 -0.85 18.92 -9.99
C PRO A 110 -1.07 17.84 -8.91
N PHE A 111 -1.27 16.60 -9.32
CA PHE A 111 -1.31 15.44 -8.44
C PHE A 111 0.11 14.89 -8.30
N VAL A 112 0.63 14.80 -7.06
CA VAL A 112 2.00 14.35 -6.79
C VAL A 112 2.00 13.37 -5.63
N LEU A 113 2.68 12.25 -5.83
CA LEU A 113 3.01 11.28 -4.78
C LEU A 113 4.47 11.44 -4.36
N ASN A 114 4.75 11.13 -3.10
CA ASN A 114 6.10 11.07 -2.56
C ASN A 114 6.28 9.74 -1.81
N TYR A 115 7.49 9.46 -1.33
CA TYR A 115 7.81 8.24 -0.58
C TYR A 115 6.88 7.98 0.61
N LEU A 116 6.41 9.03 1.30
CA LEU A 116 5.47 8.90 2.41
C LEU A 116 4.10 8.41 1.91
N ASN A 117 3.62 8.96 0.81
CA ASN A 117 2.33 8.57 0.21
C ASN A 117 2.40 7.15 -0.34
N VAL A 118 3.40 6.82 -1.16
CA VAL A 118 3.52 5.49 -1.79
C VAL A 118 3.77 4.39 -0.76
N GLY A 119 4.64 4.63 0.24
CA GLY A 119 4.76 3.71 1.37
C GLY A 119 3.47 3.58 2.17
N GLY A 120 2.69 4.68 2.26
CA GLY A 120 1.36 4.67 2.86
C GLY A 120 0.35 3.83 2.08
N MET A 121 0.42 3.80 0.75
CA MET A 121 -0.42 2.95 -0.10
C MET A 121 -0.22 1.47 0.21
N ILE A 122 1.04 1.02 0.36
CA ILE A 122 1.38 -0.36 0.72
C ILE A 122 0.73 -0.72 2.06
N TYR A 123 0.97 0.08 3.10
CA TYR A 123 0.42 -0.22 4.43
C TYR A 123 -1.10 -0.07 4.51
N TRP A 124 -1.69 0.77 3.66
CA TRP A 124 -3.13 0.88 3.55
C TRP A 124 -3.74 -0.34 2.86
N LEU A 125 -3.12 -0.88 1.81
CA LEU A 125 -3.52 -2.18 1.23
C LEU A 125 -3.40 -3.32 2.24
N ALA A 126 -2.39 -3.29 3.11
CA ALA A 126 -2.22 -4.28 4.16
C ALA A 126 -3.37 -4.24 5.18
N GLU A 127 -3.79 -3.03 5.56
CA GLU A 127 -4.94 -2.77 6.43
C GLU A 127 -6.25 -3.30 5.84
N GLN A 128 -6.46 -3.10 4.53
CA GLN A 128 -7.63 -3.59 3.81
C GLN A 128 -7.53 -5.08 3.41
N CYS A 129 -6.41 -5.71 3.74
CA CYS A 129 -6.11 -7.11 3.43
C CYS A 129 -5.88 -7.50 1.97
N TYR A 130 -5.60 -6.55 1.08
CA TYR A 130 -5.19 -6.84 -0.29
C TYR A 130 -3.75 -7.32 -0.42
N ILE A 131 -2.87 -7.03 0.55
CA ILE A 131 -1.51 -7.60 0.59
C ILE A 131 -1.28 -8.43 1.85
N ARG A 132 -0.56 -9.53 1.67
CA ARG A 132 -0.22 -10.53 2.70
C ARG A 132 1.21 -10.31 3.18
N TRP A 133 1.41 -10.03 4.47
CA TRP A 133 2.73 -9.75 5.04
C TRP A 133 3.40 -11.00 5.66
N HIS A 134 2.80 -12.16 5.45
CA HIS A 134 3.20 -13.45 5.96
C HIS A 134 2.63 -14.55 5.05
N VAL A 135 3.23 -15.74 5.10
CA VAL A 135 2.75 -16.97 4.44
C VAL A 135 2.11 -17.90 5.46
#